data_AF-A0A0M3IUV9-F1
#
_entry.id   AF-A0A0M3IUV9-F1
#
_cell.length_a   1.000
_cell.length_b   1.000
_cell.length_c   1.000
_cell.angle_alpha   90.00
_cell.angle_beta   90.00
_cell.angle_gamma   90.00
#
_symmetry.space_group_name_H-M   'P 1'
#
loop_
_entity.id
_entity.type
_entity.pdbx_description
1 polymer ?
#
loop_
_entity_poly.entity_id
_entity_poly.type
_entity_poly.pdbx_seq_one_letter_code
_entity_poly.pdbx_strand_id
1 'polypeptide(L)'
;MDYNLELFYRESWLDKRLVYDKRNFQNKTEIALHESYTNFIWHPDTFMPNAIASKNPQKQSISHRSLLRLQDSGNVLYSRRLSVVAECPMDLTLFPFDTQICKLAIESYGYTAEKVKYSWSSGSKKALKLHKIRLPDFQIREAYVTSHTGVYATGIILIISLLRKL
;
A
#
# COMPACT_ATOMS: atom_id res chain seq x y z
N MET A 1 -0.24 8.62 -20.24
CA MET A 1 -1.42 8.95 -19.43
C MET A 1 -1.20 8.36 -18.05
N ASP A 2 -0.94 9.21 -17.07
CA ASP A 2 -0.44 8.82 -15.76
C ASP A 2 -1.02 9.71 -14.66
N TYR A 3 -0.86 9.28 -13.41
CA TYR A 3 -1.24 10.05 -12.25
C TYR A 3 -0.26 9.80 -11.10
N ASN A 4 0.03 10.85 -10.33
CA ASN A 4 0.91 10.78 -9.18
C ASN A 4 0.09 10.59 -7.90
N LEU A 5 0.49 9.59 -7.11
CA LEU A 5 -0.10 9.22 -5.84
C LEU A 5 0.93 9.39 -4.73
N GLU A 6 0.54 10.10 -3.68
CA GLU A 6 1.21 10.03 -2.38
C GLU A 6 0.36 9.24 -1.41
N LEU A 7 0.93 8.17 -0.85
CA LEU A 7 0.20 7.27 0.04
C LEU A 7 1.05 6.80 1.22
N PHE A 8 0.39 6.55 2.35
CA PHE A 8 0.95 5.77 3.45
C PHE A 8 0.55 4.31 3.25
N TYR A 9 1.48 3.53 2.74
CA TYR A 9 1.29 2.11 2.53
C TYR A 9 1.55 1.34 3.83
N ARG A 10 0.63 0.45 4.20
CA ARG A 10 0.72 -0.33 5.44
C ARG A 10 0.45 -1.79 5.15
N GLU A 11 1.36 -2.64 5.63
CA GLU A 11 1.26 -4.09 5.56
C GLU A 11 1.37 -4.67 6.96
N SER A 12 0.56 -5.70 7.21
CA SER A 12 0.62 -6.45 8.45
C SER A 12 0.69 -7.93 8.12
N TRP A 13 1.62 -8.65 8.73
CA TRP A 13 1.72 -10.10 8.59
C TRP A 13 2.12 -10.73 9.92
N LEU A 14 1.77 -12.00 10.07
CA LEU A 14 2.14 -12.79 11.24
C LEU A 14 3.41 -13.57 10.95
N ASP A 15 4.49 -13.33 11.70
CA ASP A 15 5.70 -14.12 11.66
C ASP A 15 5.93 -14.82 13.00
N LYS A 16 5.70 -16.14 13.02
CA LYS A 16 5.83 -16.97 14.24
C LYS A 16 7.26 -17.00 14.78
N ARG A 17 8.27 -16.70 13.96
CA ARG A 17 9.69 -16.66 14.39
C ARG A 17 10.01 -15.44 15.25
N LEU A 18 9.16 -14.41 15.20
CA LEU A 18 9.34 -13.15 15.92
C LEU A 18 8.47 -13.05 17.19
N VAL A 19 7.82 -14.15 17.59
CA VAL A 19 7.08 -14.22 18.85
C VAL A 19 8.06 -14.09 20.02
N TYR A 20 7.75 -13.23 20.98
CA TYR A 20 8.61 -13.00 22.14
C TYR A 20 7.80 -12.98 23.44
N ASP A 21 8.44 -13.38 24.54
CA ASP A 21 7.83 -13.30 25.85
C ASP A 21 7.90 -11.87 26.39
N LYS A 22 6.74 -11.22 26.55
CA LYS A 22 6.63 -9.85 27.07
C LYS A 22 7.31 -9.66 28.43
N ARG A 23 7.47 -10.71 29.26
CA ARG A 23 8.18 -10.63 30.54
C ARG A 23 9.63 -10.20 30.37
N ASN A 24 10.25 -10.58 29.25
CA ASN A 24 11.63 -10.21 28.91
C ASN A 24 11.74 -8.76 28.38
N PHE A 25 10.60 -8.11 28.07
CA PHE A 25 10.53 -6.79 27.44
C PHE A 25 9.69 -5.81 28.25
N GLN A 26 9.86 -5.80 29.58
CA GLN A 26 9.16 -4.87 30.49
C GLN A 26 7.63 -4.93 30.35
N ASN A 27 7.08 -6.13 30.10
CA ASN A 27 5.66 -6.37 29.84
C ASN A 27 5.07 -5.59 28.66
N LYS A 28 5.92 -5.13 27.71
CA LYS A 28 5.46 -4.46 26.49
C LYS A 28 4.90 -5.47 25.49
N THR A 29 3.64 -5.27 25.11
CA THR A 29 2.96 -6.04 24.07
C THR A 29 3.32 -5.60 22.65
N GLU A 30 3.94 -4.43 22.50
CA GLU A 30 4.43 -3.91 21.22
C GLU A 30 5.79 -3.24 21.40
N ILE A 31 6.70 -3.52 20.46
CA ILE A 31 8.03 -2.92 20.37
C ILE A 31 8.12 -2.09 19.09
N ALA A 32 8.63 -0.86 19.23
CA ALA A 32 8.99 -0.01 18.11
C ALA A 32 10.39 -0.37 17.62
N LEU A 33 10.50 -0.87 16.39
CA LEU A 33 11.79 -1.18 15.78
C LEU A 33 12.23 -0.03 14.88
N HIS A 34 13.54 0.20 14.84
CA HIS A 34 14.12 1.11 13.88
C HIS A 34 13.98 0.55 12.46
N GLU A 35 13.86 1.41 11.46
CA GLU A 35 13.71 1.03 10.06
C GLU A 35 14.82 0.09 9.56
N SER A 36 16.04 0.22 10.08
CA SER A 36 17.17 -0.64 9.69
C SER A 36 16.91 -2.14 9.90
N TYR A 37 16.01 -2.50 10.82
CA TYR A 37 15.64 -3.89 11.09
C TYR A 37 14.89 -4.55 9.94
N THR A 38 14.31 -3.78 9.02
CA THR A 38 13.69 -4.30 7.79
C THR A 38 14.65 -5.13 6.93
N ASN A 39 15.97 -4.88 7.00
CA ASN A 39 16.97 -5.68 6.29
C ASN A 39 17.24 -7.04 6.95
N PHE A 40 16.80 -7.25 8.19
CA PHE A 40 17.06 -8.46 8.98
C PHE A 40 15.82 -9.33 9.18
N ILE A 41 14.65 -8.81 8.82
CA ILE A 41 13.39 -9.55 8.87
C ILE A 41 12.87 -9.79 7.46
N TRP A 42 12.18 -10.90 7.27
CA TRP A 42 11.44 -11.11 6.05
C TRP A 42 10.29 -10.10 5.96
N HIS A 43 10.12 -9.49 4.79
CA HIS A 43 8.95 -8.68 4.44
C HIS A 43 8.49 -9.12 3.04
N PRO A 44 7.20 -8.97 2.69
CA PRO A 44 6.70 -9.35 1.38
C PRO A 44 7.38 -8.54 0.26
N ASP A 45 7.49 -9.15 -0.91
CA ASP A 45 8.05 -8.60 -2.14
C ASP A 45 6.99 -7.84 -2.96
N THR A 46 6.22 -7.02 -2.27
CA THR A 46 5.08 -6.29 -2.80
C THR A 46 5.52 -5.28 -3.86
N PHE A 47 4.96 -5.39 -5.06
CA PHE A 47 5.21 -4.48 -6.17
C PHE A 47 3.90 -3.97 -6.78
N MET A 48 4.00 -2.91 -7.58
CA MET A 48 2.86 -2.27 -8.24
C MET A 48 3.06 -2.40 -9.76
N PRO A 49 2.40 -3.37 -10.43
CA PRO A 49 2.72 -3.70 -11.82
C PRO A 49 2.44 -2.56 -12.81
N ASN A 50 1.49 -1.69 -12.50
CA ASN A 50 1.16 -0.53 -13.33
C ASN A 50 1.85 0.77 -12.88
N ALA A 51 2.88 0.68 -12.02
CA ALA A 51 3.71 1.83 -11.67
C ALA A 51 4.75 2.08 -12.77
N ILE A 52 4.69 3.26 -13.39
CA ILE A 52 5.66 3.72 -14.40
C ILE A 52 6.94 4.21 -13.72
N ALA A 53 6.78 4.88 -12.58
CA ALA A 53 7.90 5.30 -11.75
C ALA A 53 7.49 5.25 -10.27
N SER A 54 8.32 4.63 -9.45
CA SER A 54 8.19 4.71 -8.00
C SER A 54 9.39 5.48 -7.45
N LYS A 55 9.15 6.63 -6.83
CA LYS A 55 10.19 7.27 -6.03
C LYS A 55 10.08 6.71 -4.62
N ASN A 56 10.92 5.73 -4.31
CA ASN A 56 11.26 5.48 -2.92
C ASN A 56 12.05 6.71 -2.45
N PRO A 57 11.62 7.39 -1.38
CA PRO A 57 12.40 8.50 -0.87
C PRO A 57 13.83 8.02 -0.57
N GLN A 58 14.83 8.85 -0.82
CA GLN A 58 16.23 8.45 -0.70
C GLN A 58 16.52 7.88 0.70
N LYS A 59 17.25 6.75 0.81
CA LYS A 59 17.68 6.21 2.10
C LYS A 59 18.33 7.34 2.90
N GLN A 60 17.86 7.58 4.13
CA GLN A 60 18.27 8.69 5.03
C GLN A 60 17.70 10.08 4.74
N SER A 61 16.83 10.26 3.74
CA SER A 61 16.06 11.51 3.62
C SER A 61 15.13 11.68 4.82
N ILE A 62 14.98 12.90 5.33
CA ILE A 62 13.97 13.23 6.38
C ILE A 62 12.56 12.81 5.92
N SER A 63 12.34 12.75 4.60
CA SER A 63 11.10 12.30 3.94
C SER A 63 10.96 10.77 3.84
N HIS A 64 12.06 10.00 3.94
CA HIS A 64 12.04 8.54 4.04
C HIS A 64 11.86 8.14 5.50
N ARG A 65 10.61 7.94 5.91
CA ARG A 65 10.30 7.38 7.23
C ARG A 65 9.41 6.19 7.06
N SER A 66 9.92 5.02 7.43
CA SER A 66 9.11 3.87 7.70
C SER A 66 8.93 3.65 9.20
N LEU A 67 7.87 2.95 9.54
CA LEU A 67 7.53 2.54 10.89
C LEU A 67 7.43 1.02 10.89
N LEU A 68 8.15 0.40 11.82
CA LEU A 68 8.14 -1.03 12.03
C LEU A 68 7.72 -1.30 13.48
N ARG A 69 6.60 -2.01 13.66
CA ARG A 69 6.10 -2.43 14.98
C ARG A 69 6.01 -3.93 15.02
N LEU A 70 6.52 -4.50 16.10
CA LEU A 70 6.43 -5.93 16.38
C LEU A 70 5.57 -6.13 17.63
N GLN A 71 4.51 -6.91 17.51
CA GLN A 71 3.69 -7.34 18.64
C GLN A 71 4.25 -8.63 19.24
N ASP A 72 4.01 -8.86 20.54
CA ASP A 72 4.41 -10.07 21.26
C ASP A 72 3.92 -11.37 20.61
N SER A 73 2.72 -11.33 20.01
CA SER A 73 2.14 -12.41 19.20
C SER A 73 2.87 -12.71 17.88
N GLY A 74 3.94 -11.97 17.52
CA GLY A 74 4.67 -12.12 16.26
C GLY A 74 4.04 -11.37 15.08
N ASN A 75 2.98 -10.60 15.31
CA ASN A 75 2.38 -9.76 14.27
C ASN A 75 3.27 -8.53 14.02
N VAL A 76 3.68 -8.36 12.78
CA VAL A 76 4.53 -7.25 12.31
C VAL A 76 3.65 -6.26 11.55
N LEU A 77 3.78 -4.98 11.87
CA LEU A 77 3.21 -3.88 11.11
C LEU A 77 4.35 -3.06 10.49
N TYR A 78 4.35 -3.00 9.16
CA TYR A 78 5.25 -2.15 8.39
C TYR A 78 4.47 -1.05 7.69
N SER A 79 4.87 0.20 7.90
CA SER A 79 4.23 1.38 7.31
C SER A 79 5.29 2.24 6.65
N ARG A 80 5.08 2.63 5.39
CA ARG A 80 6.00 3.50 4.64
C ARG A 80 5.22 4.52 3.80
N ARG A 81 5.81 5.71 3.61
CA ARG A 81 5.28 6.71 2.66
C ARG A 81 5.85 6.43 1.28
N LEU A 82 4.98 6.35 0.28
CA LEU A 82 5.35 6.11 -1.11
C LEU A 82 4.84 7.26 -1.99
N SER A 83 5.65 7.64 -2.97
CA SER A 83 5.23 8.47 -4.11
C SER A 83 5.33 7.63 -5.38
N VAL A 84 4.18 7.42 -6.02
CA VAL A 84 4.03 6.48 -7.13
C VAL A 84 3.39 7.20 -8.30
N VAL A 85 4.04 7.12 -9.45
CA VAL A 85 3.45 7.49 -10.74
C VAL A 85 2.94 6.21 -11.38
N ALA A 86 1.63 6.09 -11.49
CA ALA A 86 0.96 4.93 -12.05
C ALA A 86 0.30 5.25 -13.38
N GLU A 87 0.23 4.25 -14.24
CA GLU A 87 -0.51 4.34 -15.49
C GLU A 87 -2.01 4.46 -15.21
N CYS A 88 -2.66 5.40 -15.91
CA CYS A 88 -4.11 5.49 -15.96
C CYS A 88 -4.54 5.61 -17.42
N PRO A 89 -5.07 4.53 -18.03
CA PRO A 89 -5.57 4.57 -19.40
C PRO A 89 -6.87 5.37 -19.44
N MET A 90 -6.76 6.68 -19.69
CA MET A 90 -7.90 7.59 -19.70
C MET A 90 -8.71 7.45 -21.00
N ASP A 91 -10.03 7.43 -20.87
CA ASP A 91 -10.95 7.49 -22.00
C ASP A 91 -11.41 8.94 -22.22
N LEU A 92 -10.91 9.57 -23.28
CA LEU A 92 -11.13 10.98 -23.59
C LEU A 92 -12.24 11.20 -24.64
N THR A 93 -13.03 10.17 -24.97
CA THR A 93 -14.12 10.29 -25.96
C THR A 93 -15.11 11.41 -25.65
N LEU A 94 -15.35 11.70 -24.37
CA LEU A 94 -16.28 12.73 -23.91
C LEU A 94 -15.61 14.03 -23.44
N PHE A 95 -14.34 14.26 -23.76
CA PHE A 95 -13.64 15.46 -23.30
C PHE A 95 -14.41 16.77 -23.63
N PRO A 96 -14.57 17.72 -22.69
CA PRO A 96 -14.09 17.75 -21.30
C PRO A 96 -15.09 17.22 -20.25
N PHE A 97 -16.15 16.51 -20.66
CA PHE A 97 -17.20 15.93 -19.81
C PHE A 97 -16.97 14.43 -19.54
N ASP A 98 -15.71 14.03 -19.41
CA ASP A 98 -15.25 12.67 -19.23
C ASP A 98 -15.15 12.25 -17.75
N THR A 99 -15.25 10.95 -17.52
CA THR A 99 -15.00 10.30 -16.22
C THR A 99 -13.83 9.34 -16.38
N GLN A 100 -12.88 9.39 -15.46
CA GLN A 100 -11.67 8.57 -15.50
C GLN A 100 -11.64 7.57 -14.36
N ILE A 101 -11.28 6.32 -14.68
CA ILE A 101 -11.12 5.24 -13.69
C ILE A 101 -9.64 4.87 -13.66
N CYS A 102 -8.94 5.37 -12.65
CA CYS A 102 -7.52 5.06 -12.43
C CYS A 102 -7.36 3.95 -11.40
N LYS A 103 -6.56 2.94 -11.73
CA LYS A 103 -6.32 1.78 -10.88
C LYS A 103 -4.87 1.81 -10.38
N LEU A 104 -4.65 1.37 -9.15
CA LEU A 104 -3.34 1.00 -8.63
C LEU A 104 -3.39 -0.47 -8.23
N ALA A 105 -2.69 -1.31 -8.98
CA ALA A 105 -2.55 -2.72 -8.66
C ALA A 105 -1.37 -2.93 -7.70
N ILE A 106 -1.52 -3.89 -6.80
CA ILE A 106 -0.53 -4.27 -5.80
C ILE A 106 -0.48 -5.79 -5.75
N GLU A 107 0.68 -6.37 -6.01
CA GLU A 107 0.86 -7.82 -6.17
C GLU A 107 2.17 -8.29 -5.55
N SER A 108 2.33 -9.61 -5.35
CA SER A 108 3.63 -10.20 -5.02
C SER A 108 4.40 -10.46 -6.31
N TYR A 109 5.68 -10.15 -6.31
CA TYR A 109 6.52 -10.32 -7.50
C TYR A 109 6.96 -11.76 -7.72
N GLY A 110 7.47 -12.42 -6.68
CA GLY A 110 8.09 -13.74 -6.73
C GLY A 110 7.32 -14.85 -6.02
N TYR A 111 6.32 -14.53 -5.21
CA TYR A 111 5.48 -15.53 -4.56
C TYR A 111 4.14 -15.73 -5.27
N THR A 112 3.79 -16.99 -5.48
CA THR A 112 2.47 -17.37 -5.97
C THR A 112 1.41 -17.21 -4.89
N ALA A 113 0.14 -17.24 -5.32
CA ALA A 113 -1.06 -17.19 -4.48
C ALA A 113 -1.08 -18.20 -3.31
N GLU A 114 -0.39 -19.33 -3.48
CA GLU A 114 -0.31 -20.40 -2.48
C GLU A 114 0.66 -20.06 -1.35
N LYS A 115 1.68 -19.24 -1.62
CA LYS A 115 2.72 -18.88 -0.65
C LYS A 115 2.42 -17.56 0.05
N VAL A 116 1.95 -16.57 -0.70
CA VAL A 116 1.57 -15.25 -0.18
C VAL A 116 0.18 -14.93 -0.69
N LYS A 117 -0.70 -14.48 0.19
CA LYS A 117 -2.05 -14.04 -0.14
C LYS A 117 -2.31 -12.67 0.46
N TYR A 118 -2.57 -11.70 -0.39
CA TYR A 118 -2.98 -10.37 0.06
C TYR A 118 -4.46 -10.34 0.41
N SER A 119 -4.78 -9.60 1.46
CA SER A 119 -6.15 -9.28 1.86
C SER A 119 -6.21 -7.86 2.40
N TRP A 120 -7.24 -7.12 2.01
CA TRP A 120 -7.52 -5.82 2.58
C TRP A 120 -7.88 -5.92 4.06
N SER A 121 -7.43 -4.96 4.86
CA SER A 121 -7.84 -4.88 6.26
C SER A 121 -9.35 -4.61 6.36
N SER A 122 -10.01 -5.30 7.29
CA SER A 122 -11.45 -5.19 7.51
C SER A 122 -11.75 -4.71 8.94
N GLY A 123 -13.01 -4.34 9.20
CA GLY A 123 -13.47 -3.91 10.51
C GLY A 123 -12.91 -2.55 10.94
N SER A 124 -12.25 -2.50 12.10
CA SER A 124 -11.77 -1.25 12.72
C SER A 124 -10.65 -0.57 11.94
N LYS A 125 -9.88 -1.33 11.15
CA LYS A 125 -8.84 -0.81 10.27
C LYS A 125 -9.38 -0.76 8.83
N LYS A 126 -9.84 0.42 8.41
CA LYS A 126 -10.27 0.65 7.02
C LYS A 126 -9.12 0.41 6.06
N ALA A 127 -9.36 -0.40 5.02
CA ALA A 127 -8.41 -0.69 3.95
C ALA A 127 -7.94 0.56 3.20
N LEU A 128 -8.84 1.52 3.02
CA LEU A 128 -8.58 2.79 2.37
C LEU A 128 -9.08 3.93 3.24
N LYS A 129 -8.22 4.94 3.44
CA LYS A 129 -8.58 6.20 4.05
C LYS A 129 -8.16 7.33 3.12
N LEU A 130 -9.15 7.92 2.46
CA LEU A 130 -8.94 9.08 1.63
C LEU A 130 -8.93 10.34 2.50
N HIS A 131 -7.87 11.14 2.40
CA HIS A 131 -7.85 12.48 2.97
C HIS A 131 -8.53 13.47 2.00
N LYS A 132 -8.84 14.68 2.47
CA LYS A 132 -9.39 15.72 1.60
C LYS A 132 -8.35 16.10 0.55
N ILE A 133 -8.57 15.68 -0.70
CA ILE A 133 -7.70 15.95 -1.83
C ILE A 133 -8.36 17.02 -2.70
N ARG A 134 -7.57 17.95 -3.21
CA ARG A 134 -7.98 18.94 -4.20
C ARG A 134 -7.12 18.76 -5.43
N LEU A 135 -7.73 18.39 -6.54
CA LEU A 135 -7.09 18.39 -7.85
C LEU A 135 -7.56 19.63 -8.61
N PRO A 136 -6.73 20.26 -9.47
CA PRO A 136 -7.15 21.41 -10.28
C PRO A 136 -8.33 21.05 -11.18
N ASP A 137 -8.13 20.05 -12.05
CA ASP A 137 -9.04 19.75 -13.16
C ASP A 137 -10.01 18.60 -12.87
N PHE A 138 -9.83 17.89 -11.75
CA PHE A 138 -10.62 16.72 -11.41
C PHE A 138 -11.21 16.80 -9.99
N GLN A 139 -12.24 16.02 -9.75
CA GLN A 139 -12.81 15.73 -8.45
C GLN A 139 -12.84 14.23 -8.25
N ILE A 140 -12.50 13.76 -7.05
CA ILE A 140 -12.63 12.33 -6.73
C ILE A 140 -14.12 12.07 -6.46
N ARG A 141 -14.75 11.26 -7.31
CA ARG A 141 -16.15 10.85 -7.15
C ARG A 141 -16.25 9.71 -6.13
N GLU A 142 -15.42 8.70 -6.30
CA GLU A 142 -15.35 7.54 -5.41
C GLU A 142 -13.94 6.96 -5.40
N ALA A 143 -13.60 6.29 -4.29
CA ALA A 143 -12.39 5.51 -4.18
C ALA A 143 -12.69 4.26 -3.35
N TYR A 144 -12.36 3.10 -3.91
CA TYR A 144 -12.68 1.81 -3.30
C TYR A 144 -11.60 0.78 -3.62
N VAL A 145 -11.63 -0.33 -2.90
CA VAL A 145 -10.64 -1.40 -3.03
C VAL A 145 -11.30 -2.70 -3.45
N THR A 146 -10.59 -3.49 -4.24
CA THR A 146 -11.04 -4.80 -4.73
C THR A 146 -9.88 -5.80 -4.62
N SER A 147 -10.20 -7.08 -4.55
CA SER A 147 -9.20 -8.17 -4.56
C SER A 147 -9.34 -8.98 -5.84
N HIS A 148 -8.20 -9.37 -6.42
CA HIS A 148 -8.17 -10.19 -7.62
C HIS A 148 -7.20 -11.35 -7.42
N THR A 149 -7.56 -12.53 -7.90
CA THR A 149 -6.67 -13.70 -7.88
C THR A 149 -6.41 -14.13 -9.31
N GLY A 150 -5.17 -13.95 -9.77
CA GLY A 150 -4.71 -14.43 -11.06
C GLY A 150 -4.06 -15.81 -10.95
N VAL A 151 -3.83 -16.44 -12.10
CA VAL A 151 -3.26 -17.80 -12.20
C VAL A 151 -1.84 -17.88 -11.62
N TYR A 152 -1.09 -16.77 -11.64
CA TYR A 152 0.30 -16.69 -11.18
C TYR A 152 0.53 -15.78 -9.97
N ALA A 153 -0.44 -14.93 -9.62
CA ALA A 153 -0.30 -13.92 -8.58
C ALA A 153 -1.60 -13.72 -7.79
N THR A 154 -1.49 -13.49 -6.48
CA THR A 154 -2.57 -12.82 -5.73
C THR A 154 -2.29 -11.33 -5.69
N GLY A 155 -3.29 -10.55 -6.09
CA GLY A 155 -3.21 -9.11 -6.15
C GLY A 155 -4.40 -8.43 -5.47
N ILE A 156 -4.17 -7.18 -5.07
CA ILE A 156 -5.24 -6.29 -4.64
C ILE A 156 -5.17 -5.01 -5.45
N ILE A 157 -6.33 -4.47 -5.79
CA ILE A 157 -6.44 -3.32 -6.69
C ILE A 157 -7.19 -2.21 -5.96
N LEU A 158 -6.54 -1.06 -5.84
CA LEU A 158 -7.16 0.21 -5.44
C LEU A 158 -7.72 0.88 -6.70
N ILE A 159 -8.98 1.28 -6.66
CA ILE A 159 -9.67 1.93 -7.77
C ILE A 159 -10.09 3.34 -7.32
N ILE A 160 -9.75 4.34 -8.12
CA ILE A 160 -10.11 5.73 -7.92
C ILE A 160 -10.88 6.20 -9.14
N SER A 161 -12.11 6.64 -8.94
CA SER A 161 -12.95 7.27 -9.97
C SER A 161 -12.87 8.79 -9.84
N LEU A 162 -12.52 9.43 -10.95
CA LEU A 162 -12.32 10.87 -11.08
C LEU A 162 -13.35 11.44 -12.07
N LEU A 163 -13.94 12.56 -11.70
CA LEU A 163 -14.83 13.36 -12.55
C LEU A 163 -14.11 14.66 -12.95
N ARG A 164 -14.08 15.02 -14.24
CA ARG A 164 -13.47 16.29 -14.67
C ARG A 164 -14.32 17.49 -14.24
N LYS A 165 -13.67 18.59 -13.83
CA LYS A 165 -14.31 19.87 -13.55
C LYS A 165 -14.51 20.68 -14.82
N LEU A 166 -15.56 21.50 -14.81
CA LEU A 166 -15.84 22.53 -15.80
C LEU A 166 -15.15 23.84 -15.43
#